data_AF-A0A9E2BUN6-F1
#
_entry.id   AF-A0A9E2BUN6-F1
#
_cell.length_a   1.000
_cell.length_b   1.000
_cell.length_c   1.000
_cell.angle_alpha   90.00
_cell.angle_beta   90.00
_cell.angle_gamma   90.00
#
_symmetry.space_group_name_H-M   'P 1'
#
loop_
_entity.id
_entity.type
_entity.pdbx_description
1 polymer ?
#
loop_
_entity_poly.entity_id
_entity_poly.type
_entity_poly.pdbx_seq_one_letter_code
_entity_poly.pdbx_strand_id
1 'polypeptide(L)'
;MKTATMVNRSVFAAGVTATLLLAALSYAGSAHARDDVFWSVGVGSPGVSLNVGNAGPVYMHAQPVYVQAAPVYYQAPPVYVRPAPVYYQAQPVYYVRPHGWDRHHGRGYGRHGGGHDHRR
;
A
#
# COMPACT_ATOMS: atom_id res chain seq x y z
N MET A 1 82.64 -10.46 -77.56
CA MET A 1 81.96 -9.33 -76.87
C MET A 1 80.91 -9.93 -75.94
N LYS A 2 81.06 -9.80 -74.62
CA LYS A 2 80.03 -10.21 -73.66
C LYS A 2 79.18 -8.97 -73.35
N THR A 3 77.98 -8.90 -73.91
CA THR A 3 76.99 -7.87 -73.58
C THR A 3 76.46 -8.13 -72.18
N ALA A 4 76.81 -7.25 -71.23
CA ALA A 4 76.22 -7.27 -69.91
C ALA A 4 74.87 -6.55 -69.97
N THR A 5 73.78 -7.31 -69.81
CA THR A 5 72.42 -6.77 -69.71
C THR A 5 72.31 -5.96 -68.42
N MET A 6 72.42 -4.63 -68.49
CA MET A 6 72.19 -3.78 -67.32
C MET A 6 70.68 -3.69 -67.07
N VAL A 7 70.20 -4.39 -66.06
CA VAL A 7 68.81 -4.25 -65.60
C VAL A 7 68.63 -2.85 -65.03
N ASN A 8 67.65 -2.11 -65.55
CA ASN A 8 67.35 -0.76 -65.10
C ASN A 8 66.89 -0.80 -63.62
N ARG A 9 67.61 -0.09 -62.74
CA ARG A 9 67.36 -0.07 -61.30
C ARG A 9 65.93 0.32 -60.95
N SER A 10 65.28 1.16 -61.76
CA SER A 10 63.87 1.53 -61.56
C SER A 10 62.90 0.39 -61.84
N VAL A 11 63.17 -0.44 -62.87
CA VAL A 11 62.37 -1.62 -63.20
C VAL A 11 62.52 -2.68 -62.11
N PHE A 12 63.74 -2.85 -61.60
CA PHE A 12 64.00 -3.72 -60.46
C PHE A 12 63.27 -3.24 -59.19
N ALA A 13 63.38 -1.95 -58.86
CA ALA A 13 62.68 -1.35 -57.72
C ALA A 13 61.16 -1.49 -57.84
N ALA A 14 60.59 -1.20 -59.01
CA ALA A 14 59.16 -1.38 -59.26
C ALA A 14 58.71 -2.84 -59.07
N GLY A 15 59.51 -3.80 -59.52
CA GLY A 15 59.24 -5.22 -59.31
C GLY A 15 59.26 -5.63 -57.83
N VAL A 16 60.22 -5.13 -57.05
CA VAL A 16 60.30 -5.38 -55.60
C VAL A 16 59.11 -4.77 -54.87
N THR A 17 58.71 -3.55 -55.20
CA THR A 17 57.55 -2.91 -54.57
C THR A 17 56.25 -3.63 -54.91
N ALA A 18 56.07 -4.05 -56.17
CA ALA A 18 54.88 -4.79 -56.58
C ALA A 18 54.76 -6.15 -55.87
N THR A 19 55.88 -6.86 -55.72
CA THR A 19 55.90 -8.15 -55.00
C THR A 19 55.66 -7.97 -53.51
N LEU A 20 56.23 -6.93 -52.88
CA LEU A 20 55.94 -6.59 -51.48
C LEU A 20 54.48 -6.22 -51.25
N LEU A 21 53.87 -5.43 -52.13
CA LEU A 21 52.46 -5.06 -52.02
C LEU A 21 51.55 -6.28 -52.20
N LEU A 22 51.86 -7.15 -53.15
CA LEU A 22 51.10 -8.38 -53.36
C LEU A 22 51.21 -9.33 -52.15
N ALA A 23 52.40 -9.43 -51.55
CA ALA A 23 52.60 -10.15 -50.30
C ALA A 23 51.81 -9.50 -49.15
N ALA A 24 51.81 -8.17 -49.02
CA ALA A 24 51.04 -7.47 -48.01
C ALA A 24 49.52 -7.68 -48.17
N LEU A 25 49.01 -7.68 -49.42
CA LEU A 25 47.61 -7.98 -49.69
C LEU A 25 47.24 -9.42 -49.29
N SER A 26 48.16 -10.39 -49.42
CA SER A 26 47.92 -11.76 -48.93
C SER A 26 47.87 -11.87 -47.40
N TYR A 27 48.33 -10.85 -46.66
CA TYR A 27 48.20 -10.75 -45.20
C TYR A 27 46.92 -10.03 -44.74
N ALA A 28 46.14 -9.46 -45.65
CA ALA A 28 44.83 -8.91 -45.32
C ALA A 28 43.87 -10.08 -44.99
N GLY A 29 43.85 -10.48 -43.72
CA GLY A 29 43.05 -11.60 -43.23
C GLY A 29 41.57 -11.39 -43.49
N SER A 30 40.91 -12.44 -43.99
CA SER A 30 39.45 -12.55 -44.05
C SER A 30 38.86 -12.18 -42.70
N ALA A 31 37.81 -11.34 -42.68
CA ALA A 31 36.99 -11.13 -41.49
C ALA A 31 36.65 -12.49 -40.89
N HIS A 32 37.16 -12.76 -39.69
CA HIS A 32 37.03 -14.04 -39.02
C HIS A 32 35.61 -14.16 -38.46
N ALA A 33 34.63 -14.43 -39.33
CA ALA A 33 33.34 -14.97 -38.92
C ALA A 33 33.59 -16.40 -38.44
N ARG A 34 34.03 -16.49 -37.20
CA ARG A 34 34.33 -17.74 -36.52
C ARG A 34 33.09 -18.14 -35.75
N ASP A 35 32.59 -19.35 -36.02
CA ASP A 35 31.42 -19.91 -35.35
C ASP A 35 31.68 -20.20 -33.87
N ASP A 36 32.94 -20.15 -33.43
CA ASP A 36 33.42 -20.31 -32.06
C ASP A 36 33.70 -19.00 -31.33
N VAL A 37 33.36 -17.84 -31.90
CA VAL A 37 33.52 -16.54 -31.24
C VAL A 37 32.17 -15.98 -30.84
N PHE A 38 31.98 -15.81 -29.54
CA PHE A 38 30.75 -15.31 -28.93
C PHE A 38 31.00 -13.95 -28.28
N TRP A 39 30.01 -13.07 -28.39
CA TRP A 39 29.93 -11.85 -27.60
C TRP A 39 28.63 -11.85 -26.80
N SER A 40 28.68 -11.30 -25.58
CA SER A 40 27.50 -11.20 -24.72
C SER A 40 27.53 -9.92 -23.92
N VAL A 41 26.34 -9.40 -23.61
CA VAL A 41 26.11 -8.22 -22.78
C VAL A 41 25.26 -8.65 -21.60
N GLY A 42 25.80 -8.51 -20.39
CA GLY A 42 25.08 -8.70 -19.14
C GLY A 42 24.67 -7.37 -18.54
N VAL A 43 23.39 -7.22 -18.16
CA VAL A 43 22.89 -6.05 -17.44
C VAL A 43 22.28 -6.53 -16.13
N GLY A 44 22.82 -6.09 -14.99
CA GLY A 44 22.35 -6.47 -13.66
C GLY A 44 22.88 -5.55 -12.58
N SER A 45 22.55 -5.81 -11.30
CA SER A 45 23.16 -5.09 -10.19
C SER A 45 24.46 -5.79 -9.77
N PRO A 46 25.60 -5.09 -9.63
CA PRO A 46 25.76 -3.63 -9.56
C PRO A 46 26.22 -2.94 -10.87
N GLY A 47 26.12 -3.56 -12.05
CA GLY A 47 26.56 -2.93 -13.30
C GLY A 47 26.40 -3.74 -14.59
N VAL A 48 27.03 -3.25 -15.66
CA VAL A 48 27.02 -3.86 -16.99
C VAL A 48 28.34 -4.60 -17.23
N SER A 49 28.26 -5.83 -17.75
CA SER A 49 29.41 -6.63 -18.14
C SER A 49 29.41 -6.93 -19.64
N LEU A 50 30.59 -6.93 -20.24
CA LEU A 50 30.83 -7.29 -21.63
C LEU A 50 31.83 -8.45 -21.67
N ASN A 51 31.54 -9.46 -22.48
CA ASN A 51 32.44 -10.58 -22.70
C ASN A 51 32.57 -10.87 -24.20
N VAL A 52 33.80 -11.07 -24.67
CA VAL A 52 34.14 -11.47 -26.04
C VAL A 52 35.15 -12.60 -25.94
N GLY A 53 34.84 -13.76 -26.52
CA GLY A 53 35.74 -14.92 -26.48
C GLY A 53 35.08 -16.20 -26.97
N ASN A 54 35.74 -17.31 -26.69
CA ASN A 54 35.35 -18.65 -27.16
C ASN A 54 34.51 -19.43 -26.13
N ALA A 55 34.31 -18.85 -24.95
CA ALA A 55 33.48 -19.41 -23.91
C ALA A 55 32.04 -18.89 -24.08
N GLY A 56 31.07 -19.80 -24.12
CA GLY A 56 29.66 -19.43 -24.20
C GLY A 56 29.20 -18.60 -22.99
N PRO A 57 28.14 -17.78 -23.15
CA PRO A 57 27.64 -16.94 -22.07
C PRO A 57 27.11 -17.78 -20.91
N VAL A 58 27.62 -17.54 -19.70
CA VAL A 58 27.14 -18.14 -18.46
C VAL A 58 26.09 -17.21 -17.85
N TYR A 59 24.81 -17.54 -18.02
CA TYR A 59 23.71 -16.81 -17.40
C TYR A 59 23.46 -17.33 -15.99
N MET A 60 23.74 -16.50 -14.99
CA MET A 60 23.37 -16.74 -13.59
C MET A 60 22.13 -15.92 -13.25
N HIS A 61 20.99 -16.58 -13.06
CA HIS A 61 19.79 -15.93 -12.55
C HIS A 61 19.83 -15.91 -11.02
N ALA A 62 19.69 -14.73 -10.42
CA ALA A 62 19.52 -14.61 -8.98
C ALA A 62 18.20 -15.28 -8.57
N GLN A 63 18.25 -16.22 -7.62
CA GLN A 63 17.06 -16.91 -7.14
C GLN A 63 16.16 -15.89 -6.42
N PRO A 64 14.86 -15.78 -6.75
CA PRO A 64 13.96 -14.89 -6.07
C PRO A 64 13.80 -15.35 -4.61
N VAL A 65 14.08 -14.45 -3.67
CA VAL A 65 13.85 -14.67 -2.24
C VAL A 65 12.44 -14.19 -1.91
N TYR A 66 11.52 -15.11 -1.64
CA TYR A 66 10.17 -14.78 -1.18
C TYR A 66 10.16 -14.67 0.34
N VAL A 67 9.95 -13.45 0.86
CA VAL A 67 9.71 -13.21 2.28
C VAL A 67 8.20 -13.11 2.51
N GLN A 68 7.61 -14.14 3.11
CA GLN A 68 6.22 -14.08 3.55
C GLN A 68 6.16 -13.42 4.93
N ALA A 69 5.55 -12.24 5.01
CA ALA A 69 5.28 -11.61 6.30
C ALA A 69 4.27 -12.47 7.09
N ALA A 70 4.56 -12.75 8.36
CA ALA A 70 3.63 -13.45 9.23
C ALA A 70 2.39 -12.57 9.46
N PRO A 71 1.16 -13.09 9.29
CA PRO A 71 -0.04 -12.33 9.60
C PRO A 71 -0.12 -12.02 11.10
N VAL A 72 -0.24 -10.74 11.44
CA VAL A 72 -0.47 -10.29 12.81
C VAL A 72 -1.98 -10.21 13.04
N TYR A 73 -2.53 -11.12 13.82
CA TYR A 73 -3.93 -11.08 14.23
C TYR A 73 -4.08 -10.26 15.50
N TYR A 74 -4.75 -9.10 15.40
CA TYR A 74 -5.13 -8.30 16.56
C TYR A 74 -6.60 -8.54 16.88
N GLN A 75 -6.88 -9.15 18.04
CA GLN A 75 -8.24 -9.29 18.56
C GLN A 75 -8.45 -8.26 19.67
N ALA A 76 -9.30 -7.27 19.40
CA ALA A 76 -9.70 -6.33 20.44
C ALA A 76 -10.59 -7.05 21.47
N PRO A 77 -10.37 -6.83 22.80
CA PRO A 77 -11.22 -7.42 23.82
C PRO A 77 -12.66 -6.86 23.70
N PRO A 78 -13.69 -7.69 23.91
CA PRO A 78 -15.07 -7.23 23.89
C PRO A 78 -15.34 -6.28 25.07
N VAL A 79 -15.90 -5.11 24.78
CA VAL A 79 -16.32 -4.13 25.81
C VAL A 79 -17.80 -4.32 26.08
N TYR A 80 -18.13 -4.78 27.29
CA TYR A 80 -19.52 -4.91 27.74
C TYR A 80 -19.91 -3.70 28.59
N VAL A 81 -20.76 -2.82 28.04
CA VAL A 81 -21.37 -1.72 28.80
C VAL A 81 -22.77 -2.13 29.20
N ARG A 82 -23.01 -2.29 30.51
CA ARG A 82 -24.35 -2.47 31.06
C ARG A 82 -24.86 -1.12 31.57
N PRO A 83 -25.94 -0.57 30.97
CA PRO A 83 -26.58 0.63 31.51
C PRO A 83 -27.05 0.38 32.95
N ALA A 84 -26.79 1.34 33.84
CA ALA A 84 -27.32 1.30 35.20
C ALA A 84 -28.85 1.49 35.17
N PRO A 85 -29.64 0.65 35.85
CA PRO A 85 -31.08 0.86 35.94
C PRO A 85 -31.37 2.11 36.78
N VAL A 86 -32.14 3.04 36.21
CA VAL A 86 -32.64 4.23 36.91
C VAL A 86 -34.05 3.90 37.43
N TYR A 87 -34.20 3.87 38.76
CA TYR A 87 -35.50 3.68 39.39
C TYR A 87 -36.09 5.03 39.77
N TYR A 88 -37.19 5.42 39.12
CA TYR A 88 -37.99 6.55 39.55
C TYR A 88 -39.05 6.08 40.55
N GLN A 89 -38.88 6.45 41.82
CA GLN A 89 -39.93 6.29 42.82
C GLN A 89 -40.81 7.55 42.82
N ALA A 90 -42.06 7.40 42.38
CA ALA A 90 -43.06 8.44 42.56
C ALA A 90 -43.39 8.56 44.05
N GLN A 91 -43.26 9.76 44.61
CA GLN A 91 -43.65 10.02 46.00
C GLN A 91 -45.18 10.06 46.09
N PRO A 92 -45.82 9.35 47.04
CA PRO A 92 -47.26 9.38 47.20
C PRO A 92 -47.71 10.77 47.67
N VAL A 93 -48.63 11.38 46.91
CA VAL A 93 -49.28 12.64 47.28
C VAL A 93 -50.53 12.31 48.10
N TYR A 94 -50.53 12.65 49.39
CA TYR A 94 -51.70 12.52 50.24
C TYR A 94 -52.57 13.78 50.16
N TYR A 95 -53.77 13.65 49.57
CA TYR A 95 -54.81 14.68 49.64
C TYR A 95 -55.59 14.55 50.95
N VAL A 96 -55.41 15.51 51.86
CA VAL A 96 -56.27 15.65 53.04
C VAL A 96 -57.52 16.43 52.62
N ARG A 97 -58.69 15.78 52.68
CA ARG A 97 -59.98 16.42 52.45
C ARG A 97 -60.32 17.33 53.66
N PRO A 98 -60.57 18.64 53.47
CA PRO A 98 -60.98 19.51 54.58
C PRO A 98 -62.35 19.08 55.12
N HIS A 99 -62.41 18.79 56.42
CA HIS A 99 -63.66 18.57 57.14
C HIS A 99 -64.22 19.94 57.56
N GLY A 100 -65.24 20.40 56.84
CA GLY A 100 -65.93 21.68 57.05
C GLY A 100 -67.24 21.51 57.80
N TRP A 101 -67.15 21.65 59.12
CA TRP A 101 -68.14 21.94 60.17
C TRP A 101 -69.58 22.33 59.80
N ASP A 102 -70.52 21.43 60.13
CA ASP A 102 -71.88 21.78 60.52
C ASP A 102 -71.86 22.48 61.89
N ARG A 103 -72.25 23.76 61.94
CA ARG A 103 -72.58 24.44 63.21
C ARG A 103 -73.91 25.16 63.12
N HIS A 104 -74.90 24.52 63.71
CA HIS A 104 -76.12 25.11 64.22
C HIS A 104 -75.81 26.18 65.26
N HIS A 105 -76.23 27.43 65.07
CA HIS A 105 -76.45 28.37 66.17
C HIS A 105 -77.58 29.36 65.86
N GLY A 106 -78.56 29.42 66.77
CA GLY A 106 -79.63 30.41 66.76
C GLY A 106 -80.70 30.14 67.82
N ARG A 107 -80.33 30.22 69.11
CA ARG A 107 -81.28 30.48 70.22
C ARG A 107 -81.83 31.90 70.02
N GLY A 108 -83.08 32.30 70.27
CA GLY A 108 -84.13 31.81 71.14
C GLY A 108 -84.47 32.91 72.15
N TYR A 109 -85.53 33.71 71.92
CA TYR A 109 -86.15 34.57 72.95
C TYR A 109 -87.65 34.74 72.67
N GLY A 110 -88.48 34.63 73.71
CA GLY A 110 -89.88 35.09 73.66
C GLY A 110 -90.90 34.13 74.28
N ARG A 111 -90.94 34.06 75.62
CA ARG A 111 -91.99 33.37 76.39
C ARG A 111 -93.00 34.41 76.90
N HIS A 112 -94.19 34.47 76.31
CA HIS A 112 -95.44 34.99 76.89
C HIS A 112 -96.55 34.31 76.07
N GLY A 113 -97.53 33.53 76.57
CA GLY A 113 -98.13 33.43 77.89
C GLY A 113 -99.63 33.76 77.76
N GLY A 114 -100.45 32.76 77.38
CA GLY A 114 -101.92 32.73 77.45
C GLY A 114 -102.65 33.70 76.50
N GLY A 115 -103.78 33.38 75.88
CA GLY A 115 -104.79 32.34 76.06
C GLY A 115 -106.11 32.90 75.51
N HIS A 116 -107.02 32.01 75.13
CA HIS A 116 -108.44 32.25 74.84
C HIS A 116 -108.74 32.85 73.45
N ASP A 117 -109.27 32.09 72.50
CA ASP A 117 -110.61 31.47 72.41
C ASP A 117 -111.46 32.29 71.44
N HIS A 118 -112.47 31.59 70.88
CA HIS A 118 -113.52 32.06 69.96
C HIS A 118 -113.19 31.83 68.48
N ARG A 119 -114.07 31.29 67.64
CA ARG A 119 -115.35 30.57 67.79
C ARG A 119 -115.83 30.38 66.33
N ARG A 120 -116.44 29.22 66.07
CA ARG A 120 -117.32 28.87 64.93
C ARG A 120 -116.64 28.50 63.62
#